data_AF-A0A3D1AZ50-F1
#
_entry.id   AF-A0A3D1AZ50-F1
#
_cell.length_a   1.000
_cell.length_b   1.000
_cell.length_c   1.000
_cell.angle_alpha   90.00
_cell.angle_beta   90.00
_cell.angle_gamma   90.00
#
_symmetry.space_group_name_H-M   'P 1'
#
loop_
_entity.id
_entity.type
_entity.pdbx_description
1 polymer ?
#
loop_
_entity_poly.entity_id
_entity_poly.type
_entity_poly.pdbx_seq_one_letter_code
_entity_poly.pdbx_strand_id
1 'polypeptide(L)' 'HHDKHHKAYVDNLNKALAGHPDLAAKPVEQLIADLSAVPEPIRNAVRNQGGGHANHTLFWTSLKKNSG' A
#
# COMPACT_ATOMS: atom_id res chain seq x y z
N HIS A 1 0.25 13.15 10.39
CA HIS A 1 0.53 11.71 10.20
C HIS A 1 -0.07 11.21 8.89
N HIS A 2 -1.38 11.39 8.67
CA HIS A 2 -2.07 11.16 7.39
C HIS A 2 -1.37 11.86 6.20
N ASP A 3 -1.31 13.20 6.17
CA ASP A 3 -0.93 13.92 4.94
C ASP A 3 0.54 13.79 4.51
N LYS A 4 1.42 13.36 5.42
CA LYS A 4 2.85 13.19 5.15
C LYS A 4 3.24 11.71 5.04
N HIS A 5 3.02 10.92 6.10
CA HIS A 5 3.47 9.53 6.12
C HIS A 5 2.61 8.65 5.22
N HIS A 6 1.28 8.73 5.35
CA HIS A 6 0.38 7.96 4.49
C HIS A 6 0.56 8.36 3.03
N LYS A 7 0.66 9.67 2.74
CA LYS A 7 0.92 10.14 1.38
C LYS A 7 2.25 9.61 0.82
N ALA A 8 3.33 9.60 1.59
CA ALA A 8 4.62 9.06 1.14
C ALA A 8 4.52 7.56 0.78
N TYR A 9 3.79 6.76 1.55
CA TYR A 9 3.55 5.36 1.22
C TYR A 9 2.78 5.20 -0.10
N VAL A 10 1.73 6.00 -0.32
CA VAL A 10 0.95 5.98 -1.57
C VAL A 10 1.79 6.41 -2.77
N ASP A 11 2.50 7.53 -2.66
CA ASP A 11 3.32 8.06 -3.76
C ASP A 11 4.43 7.07 -4.17
N ASN A 12 5.10 6.46 -3.19
CA ASN A 12 6.17 5.52 -3.46
C ASN A 12 5.66 4.16 -3.94
N LEU A 13 4.47 3.72 -3.49
CA LEU A 13 3.80 2.55 -4.04
C LEU A 13 3.45 2.77 -5.52
N ASN A 14 2.86 3.93 -5.86
CA ASN A 14 2.53 4.27 -7.24
C ASN A 14 3.77 4.29 -8.15
N LYS A 15 4.89 4.81 -7.65
CA LYS A 15 6.18 4.77 -8.36
C LYS A 15 6.68 3.34 -8.58
N ALA A 16 6.57 2.47 -7.57
CA ALA A 16 7.00 1.07 -7.68
C ALA A 16 6.14 0.27 -8.68
N LEU A 17 4.88 0.65 -8.85
CA LEU A 17 3.95 0.02 -9.78
C LEU A 17 3.97 0.66 -11.18
N ALA A 18 4.75 1.72 -11.39
CA ALA A 18 4.89 2.35 -12.69
C ALA A 18 5.51 1.35 -13.69
N GLY A 19 4.72 0.94 -14.69
CA GLY A 19 5.11 -0.11 -15.64
C GLY A 19 4.52 -1.50 -15.35
N HIS A 20 3.73 -1.65 -14.27
CA HIS A 20 3.01 -2.86 -13.93
C HIS A 20 1.49 -2.61 -13.84
N PRO A 21 0.81 -2.31 -14.96
CA PRO A 21 -0.61 -1.92 -14.95
C PRO A 21 -1.51 -2.99 -14.31
N ASP A 22 -1.21 -4.27 -14.53
CA ASP A 22 -1.95 -5.38 -13.94
C ASP A 22 -1.84 -5.43 -12.41
N LEU A 23 -0.73 -4.96 -11.85
CA LEU A 23 -0.55 -4.84 -10.41
C LEU A 23 -1.16 -3.55 -9.87
N ALA A 24 -1.05 -2.44 -10.62
CA ALA A 24 -1.64 -1.15 -10.26
C ALA A 24 -3.18 -1.19 -10.22
N ALA A 25 -3.81 -2.11 -10.97
CA ALA A 25 -5.25 -2.33 -10.94
C ALA A 25 -5.72 -3.13 -9.70
N LYS A 26 -4.80 -3.78 -8.97
CA LYS A 26 -5.15 -4.58 -7.78
C LYS A 26 -5.27 -3.69 -6.54
N PRO A 27 -6.19 -4.03 -5.62
CA PRO A 27 -6.20 -3.40 -4.30
C PRO A 27 -4.90 -3.71 -3.54
N VAL A 28 -4.44 -2.78 -2.71
CA VAL A 28 -3.16 -2.89 -1.98
C VAL A 28 -3.10 -4.14 -1.10
N GLU A 29 -4.24 -4.57 -0.56
CA GLU A 29 -4.41 -5.77 0.25
C GLU A 29 -4.06 -7.03 -0.53
N GLN A 30 -4.42 -7.11 -1.81
CA GLN A 30 -4.06 -8.25 -2.67
C GLN A 30 -2.57 -8.26 -3.00
N LEU A 31 -1.97 -7.09 -3.19
CA LEU A 31 -0.54 -6.97 -3.47
C LEU A 31 0.31 -7.43 -2.29
N ILE A 32 -0.08 -7.09 -1.06
CA ILE A 32 0.66 -7.46 0.15
C ILE A 32 0.31 -8.85 0.68
N ALA A 33 -0.84 -9.42 0.31
CA ALA A 33 -1.23 -10.79 0.65
C ALA A 33 -0.45 -11.85 -0.14
N ASP A 34 -0.03 -11.53 -1.37
CA ASP A 34 0.79 -12.41 -2.20
C ASP A 34 1.96 -11.66 -2.86
N LEU A 35 3.00 -11.42 -2.06
CA LEU A 35 4.24 -10.80 -2.55
C LEU A 35 5.03 -11.71 -3.50
N SER A 36 4.72 -13.01 -3.56
CA SER A 36 5.40 -13.93 -4.48
C SER A 36 5.02 -13.66 -5.94
N ALA A 37 3.76 -13.25 -6.17
CA ALA A 37 3.26 -12.80 -7.47
C ALA A 37 3.76 -11.41 -7.89
N VAL A 38 4.46 -10.68 -7.01
CA VAL A 38 5.10 -9.40 -7.33
C VAL A 38 6.50 -9.65 -7.88
N PRO A 39 6.87 -9.03 -9.03
CA PRO A 39 8.21 -9.11 -9.59
C PRO A 39 9.28 -8.75 -8.57
N GLU A 40 10.33 -9.59 -8.50
CA GLU A 40 11.42 -9.43 -7.53
C GLU A 40 12.01 -8.01 -7.47
N PRO A 41 12.24 -7.30 -8.59
CA PRO A 41 12.83 -5.96 -8.55
C PRO A 41 12.01 -4.93 -7.76
N ILE A 42 10.68 -5.10 -7.68
CA ILE A 42 9.77 -4.16 -7.01
C ILE A 42 9.17 -4.73 -5.72
N ARG A 43 9.36 -6.02 -5.43
CA ARG A 43 8.72 -6.74 -4.32
C ARG A 43 8.94 -6.07 -2.96
N ASN A 44 10.18 -5.65 -2.68
CA ASN A 44 10.49 -4.98 -1.42
C ASN A 44 9.83 -3.59 -1.31
N ALA A 45 9.74 -2.85 -2.42
CA ALA A 45 9.04 -1.58 -2.46
C ALA A 45 7.53 -1.77 -2.24
N VAL A 46 6.91 -2.73 -2.94
CA VAL A 46 5.49 -3.07 -2.76
C VAL A 46 5.20 -3.52 -1.33
N ARG A 47 6.05 -4.36 -0.72
CA ARG A 47 5.91 -4.77 0.68
C ARG A 47 5.90 -3.57 1.64
N ASN A 48 6.93 -2.74 1.56
CA ASN A 48 7.14 -1.67 2.54
C ASN A 48 6.15 -0.52 2.34
N GLN A 49 5.92 -0.11 1.08
CA GLN A 49 5.04 1.00 0.76
C GLN A 49 3.57 0.58 0.77
N GLY A 50 3.25 -0.60 0.23
CA GLY A 50 1.91 -1.18 0.28
C GLY A 50 1.47 -1.52 1.70
N GLY A 51 2.34 -2.14 2.50
CA GLY A 51 2.05 -2.41 3.91
C GLY A 51 1.86 -1.13 4.72
N GLY A 52 2.70 -0.11 4.47
CA GLY A 52 2.54 1.22 5.07
C GLY A 52 1.18 1.86 4.72
N HIS A 53 0.78 1.81 3.46
CA HIS A 53 -0.52 2.30 3.02
C HIS A 53 -1.69 1.55 3.67
N ALA A 54 -1.69 0.22 3.62
CA ALA A 54 -2.76 -0.62 4.17
C ALA A 54 -2.93 -0.41 5.68
N ASN A 55 -1.83 -0.39 6.43
CA ASN A 55 -1.86 -0.17 7.88
C ASN A 55 -2.44 1.19 8.25
N HIS A 56 -2.08 2.25 7.52
CA HIS A 56 -2.62 3.59 7.78
C HIS A 56 -4.10 3.69 7.40
N THR A 57 -4.50 3.14 6.25
CA THR A 57 -5.92 3.08 5.84
C THR A 57 -6.77 2.37 6.90
N LEU A 58 -6.29 1.24 7.44
CA LEU A 58 -6.96 0.53 8.51
C LEU A 58 -7.06 1.39 9.78
N PHE A 59 -5.95 1.99 10.21
CA PHE A 59 -5.91 2.85 11.39
C PHE A 59 -6.95 3.99 11.34
N TRP A 60 -7.00 4.71 10.21
CA TRP A 60 -7.98 5.79 10.05
C TRP A 60 -9.42 5.29 9.98
N THR A 61 -9.63 4.14 9.35
CA THR A 61 -10.96 3.50 9.28
C THR A 61 -11.44 3.09 10.67
N SER A 62 -10.57 2.51 11.48
CA SER A 62 -10.86 2.14 12.88
C SER A 62 -11.21 3.35 13.74
N LEU A 63 -10.66 4.54 13.44
CA LEU A 63 -11.01 5.78 14.11
C LEU A 63 -12.35 6.39 13.63
N LYS A 64 -12.88 5.97 12.47
CA LYS A 64 -13.99 6.66 11.80
C LYS A 64 -15.40 6.22 12.22
N LYS A 65 -15.56 5.22 13.09
CA LYS A 65 -16.86 4.95 13.75
C LYS A 65 -16.68 4.08 14.99
N ASN A 66 -17.07 4.61 16.15
CA ASN A 66 -17.18 3.98 17.48
C ASN A 66 -15.87 3.44 18.08
N SER A 67 -15.07 4.34 18.65
CA SER A 67 -14.13 4.02 19.73
C SER A 67 -14.32 5.04 20.86
N GLY A 68 -15.50 4.99 21.48
CA GLY A 68 -16.00 5.90 22.51
C GLY A 68 -17.51 5.89 22.55
#